data_AF-A0A2V4DB31-F1
#
_entry.id   AF-A0A2V4DB31-F1
#
_cell.length_a   1.000
_cell.length_b   1.000
_cell.length_c   1.000
_cell.angle_alpha   90.00
_cell.angle_beta   90.00
_cell.angle_gamma   90.00
#
_symmetry.space_group_name_H-M   'P 1'
#
loop_
_entity.id
_entity.type
_entity.pdbx_description
1 polymer ?
#
loop_
_entity_poly.entity_id
_entity_poly.type
_entity_poly.pdbx_seq_one_letter_code
_entity_poly.pdbx_strand_id
1 'polypeptide(L)'
;MISMSSLDSETLRDDIIAEMIGHDESLPLNKSRYAEHIQELVEMEEAEHKALSHPFDRSIALVLQMFQDATLDPWNVDLNRFIKLFKERLADAENIDLPTCGRLIRMAWQILHGQAANLLERAENADQDIDDDWDYIPSWQTEYDDDDFHFTTTVLAGEASDELPGLFDGRIKRDGGRPVTLAELLSCLSEAHDDAEERRLRESARVEYALEVKNAIANVKGRVHQENLEEEIRATWASIRELSPEGEPVTVKSVTEKLKAKGIDAGWKPEDAEAEGGIVGFVSALFLTHRGYTDIWQTEYPNGDIFLQDKWPEFGTFDAITEHLAPEVMA
;
A
#
# COMPACT_ATOMS: atom_id res chain seq x y z
N MET A 1 30.13 8.16 -45.67
CA MET A 1 29.42 9.20 -44.90
C MET A 1 28.89 8.51 -43.67
N ILE A 2 29.66 8.56 -42.59
CA ILE A 2 29.37 7.86 -41.34
C ILE A 2 28.39 8.73 -40.56
N SER A 3 27.31 8.07 -40.13
CA SER A 3 26.35 8.43 -39.09
C SER A 3 26.76 9.60 -38.19
N MET A 4 26.33 10.83 -38.50
CA MET A 4 26.36 11.94 -37.54
C MET A 4 25.07 12.01 -36.71
N SER A 5 24.01 11.28 -37.09
CA SER A 5 22.74 11.21 -36.34
C SER A 5 22.72 10.11 -35.29
N SER A 6 23.35 8.94 -35.52
CA SER A 6 23.36 7.90 -34.48
C SER A 6 24.36 8.19 -33.37
N LEU A 7 25.50 8.83 -33.67
CA LEU A 7 26.46 9.27 -32.65
C LEU A 7 25.83 10.32 -31.71
N ASP A 8 25.07 11.28 -32.26
CA ASP A 8 24.38 12.32 -31.48
C ASP A 8 23.24 11.72 -30.64
N SER A 9 22.57 10.68 -31.15
CA SER A 9 21.56 9.94 -30.38
C SER A 9 22.16 9.06 -29.29
N GLU A 10 23.34 8.47 -29.49
CA GLU A 10 24.04 7.66 -28.47
C GLU A 10 24.58 8.56 -27.36
N THR A 11 25.18 9.70 -27.71
CA THR A 11 25.67 10.67 -26.70
C THR A 11 24.52 11.28 -25.90
N LEU A 12 23.42 11.65 -26.56
CA LEU A 12 22.25 12.18 -25.87
C LEU A 12 21.56 11.12 -24.99
N ARG A 13 21.65 9.84 -25.37
CA ARG A 13 21.19 8.71 -24.55
C ARG A 13 22.05 8.54 -23.30
N ASP A 14 23.36 8.51 -23.46
CA ASP A 14 24.32 8.41 -22.35
C ASP A 14 24.17 9.57 -21.36
N ASP A 15 23.96 10.79 -21.87
CA ASP A 15 23.75 11.98 -21.04
C ASP A 15 22.43 11.92 -20.24
N ILE A 16 21.35 11.38 -20.82
CA ILE A 16 20.04 11.21 -20.14
C ILE A 16 20.12 10.12 -19.08
N ILE A 17 20.83 9.03 -19.35
CA ILE A 17 21.06 7.95 -18.40
C ILE A 17 21.96 8.44 -17.26
N ALA A 18 22.99 9.23 -17.57
CA ALA A 18 23.84 9.89 -16.58
C ALA A 18 23.06 10.88 -15.70
N GLU A 19 22.14 11.66 -16.28
CA GLU A 19 21.22 12.54 -15.54
C GLU A 19 20.28 11.72 -14.61
N MET A 20 19.76 10.58 -15.08
CA MET A 20 18.91 9.68 -14.28
C MET A 20 19.66 9.01 -13.13
N ILE A 21 20.90 8.59 -13.36
CA ILE A 21 21.80 8.01 -12.36
C ILE A 21 22.31 9.07 -11.38
N GLY A 22 22.25 10.35 -11.78
CA GLY A 22 22.66 11.49 -10.99
C GLY A 22 24.18 11.54 -10.77
N HIS A 23 24.71 12.75 -10.53
CA HIS A 23 26.07 12.94 -10.02
C HIS A 23 26.25 12.51 -8.55
N ASP A 24 25.22 11.91 -7.93
CA ASP A 24 25.18 11.60 -6.51
C ASP A 24 24.96 10.10 -6.29
N GLU A 25 25.98 9.42 -5.76
CA GLU A 25 26.00 8.00 -5.39
C GLU A 25 24.95 7.64 -4.31
N SER A 26 24.15 8.60 -3.85
CA SER A 26 23.13 8.46 -2.80
C SER A 26 21.75 8.03 -3.30
N LEU A 27 21.53 7.93 -4.62
CA LEU A 27 20.22 7.56 -5.17
C LEU A 27 19.82 6.12 -4.77
N PRO A 28 18.52 5.86 -4.52
CA PRO A 28 18.05 4.54 -4.13
C PRO A 28 18.42 3.51 -5.20
N LEU A 29 18.98 2.37 -4.78
CA LEU A 29 19.43 1.24 -5.61
C LEU A 29 18.45 0.84 -6.74
N ASN A 30 17.15 1.08 -6.53
CA ASN A 30 16.09 0.82 -7.51
C ASN A 30 16.20 1.69 -8.77
N LYS A 31 16.65 2.96 -8.66
CA LYS A 31 16.80 3.86 -9.81
C LYS A 31 17.98 3.47 -10.72
N SER A 32 19.08 2.97 -10.13
CA SER A 32 20.22 2.44 -10.89
C SER A 32 19.83 1.18 -11.68
N ARG A 33 19.10 0.25 -11.06
CA ARG A 33 18.55 -0.93 -11.76
C ARG A 33 17.60 -0.56 -12.89
N TYR A 34 16.78 0.46 -12.68
CA TYR A 34 15.86 0.94 -13.69
C TYR A 34 16.58 1.61 -14.87
N ALA A 35 17.62 2.40 -14.59
CA ALA A 35 18.47 2.99 -15.62
C ALA A 35 19.19 1.90 -16.45
N GLU A 36 19.73 0.88 -15.79
CA GLU A 36 20.31 -0.30 -16.45
C GLU A 36 19.28 -1.05 -17.31
N HIS A 37 18.05 -1.21 -16.83
CA HIS A 37 16.94 -1.84 -17.58
C HIS A 37 16.52 -1.01 -18.81
N ILE A 38 16.48 0.32 -18.70
CA ILE A 38 16.25 1.20 -19.87
C ILE A 38 17.40 1.06 -20.86
N GLN A 39 18.64 1.02 -20.39
CA GLN A 39 19.81 0.84 -21.26
C GLN A 39 19.72 -0.49 -22.01
N GLU A 40 19.36 -1.59 -21.35
CA GLU A 40 19.13 -2.89 -21.99
C GLU A 40 18.02 -2.81 -23.06
N LEU A 41 16.89 -2.19 -22.74
CA LEU A 41 15.78 -2.00 -23.68
C LEU A 41 16.16 -1.16 -24.91
N VAL A 42 17.03 -0.17 -24.73
CA VAL A 42 17.53 0.70 -25.80
C VAL A 42 18.60 0.02 -26.64
N GLU A 43 19.48 -0.79 -26.04
CA GLU A 43 20.47 -1.59 -26.75
C GLU A 43 19.81 -2.70 -27.60
N MET A 44 18.61 -3.13 -27.23
CA MET A 44 17.79 -4.08 -28.00
C MET A 44 17.13 -3.47 -29.26
N GLU A 45 17.32 -2.18 -29.56
CA GLU A 45 16.61 -1.50 -30.67
C GLU A 45 17.05 -1.92 -32.08
N GLU A 46 16.33 -2.91 -32.63
CA GLU A 46 15.74 -2.86 -33.99
C GLU A 46 14.29 -3.42 -34.01
N ALA A 47 13.79 -3.99 -32.91
CA ALA A 47 12.50 -4.67 -32.92
C ALA A 47 11.38 -3.72 -32.52
N GLU A 48 10.52 -3.39 -33.50
CA GLU A 48 9.22 -2.71 -33.36
C GLU A 48 8.57 -2.95 -31.97
N HIS A 49 7.98 -1.93 -31.34
CA HIS A 49 7.32 -2.00 -30.01
C HIS A 49 6.30 -3.16 -29.82
N LYS A 50 5.91 -3.83 -30.91
CA LYS A 50 5.13 -5.06 -30.92
C LYS A 50 5.90 -6.30 -30.43
N ALA A 51 7.23 -6.28 -30.45
CA ALA A 51 8.11 -7.38 -30.09
C ALA A 51 8.41 -7.46 -28.58
N LEU A 52 8.18 -6.38 -27.83
CA LEU A 52 8.35 -6.35 -26.38
C LEU A 52 7.21 -7.09 -25.69
N SER A 53 7.58 -8.04 -24.82
CA SER A 53 6.63 -8.91 -24.10
C SER A 53 5.96 -8.20 -22.93
N HIS A 54 6.68 -7.31 -22.22
CA HIS A 54 6.18 -6.65 -21.03
C HIS A 54 5.38 -5.37 -21.37
N PRO A 55 4.16 -5.18 -20.79
CA PRO A 55 3.35 -3.97 -21.01
C PRO A 55 4.03 -2.66 -20.58
N PHE A 56 4.88 -2.71 -19.55
CA PHE A 56 5.62 -1.56 -19.05
C PHE A 56 6.76 -1.15 -20.00
N ASP A 57 7.58 -2.09 -20.46
CA ASP A 57 8.67 -1.82 -21.41
C ASP A 57 8.13 -1.21 -22.72
N ARG A 58 6.93 -1.62 -23.14
CA ARG A 58 6.22 -0.99 -24.26
C ARG A 58 5.86 0.47 -24.01
N SER A 59 5.49 0.83 -22.78
CA SER A 59 5.18 2.22 -22.44
C SER A 59 6.43 3.10 -22.46
N ILE A 60 7.59 2.58 -22.02
CA ILE A 60 8.89 3.25 -22.09
C ILE A 60 9.31 3.43 -23.55
N ALA A 61 9.26 2.36 -24.33
CA ALA A 61 9.69 2.40 -25.72
C ALA A 61 8.82 3.34 -26.56
N LEU A 62 7.51 3.44 -26.25
CA LEU A 62 6.62 4.43 -26.86
C LEU A 62 7.06 5.86 -26.56
N VAL A 63 7.43 6.15 -25.31
CA VAL A 63 7.93 7.48 -24.93
C VAL A 63 9.23 7.77 -25.67
N LEU A 64 10.20 6.85 -25.67
CA LEU A 64 11.49 7.01 -26.36
C LEU A 64 11.33 7.25 -27.86
N GLN A 65 10.43 6.52 -28.53
CA GLN A 65 10.15 6.71 -29.96
C GLN A 65 9.72 8.15 -30.28
N MET A 66 8.93 8.78 -29.41
CA MET A 66 8.46 10.15 -29.63
C MET A 66 9.59 11.18 -29.67
N PHE A 67 10.70 10.90 -28.96
CA PHE A 67 11.90 11.72 -28.95
C PHE A 67 12.87 11.36 -30.09
N GLN A 68 12.88 10.11 -30.56
CA GLN A 68 13.64 9.69 -31.74
C GLN A 68 13.08 10.26 -33.05
N ASP A 69 11.75 10.39 -33.17
CA ASP A 69 11.08 11.01 -34.33
C ASP A 69 11.36 12.54 -34.42
N ALA A 70 12.24 13.10 -33.56
CA ALA A 70 12.67 14.50 -33.50
C ALA A 70 11.54 15.53 -33.34
N THR A 71 10.39 15.11 -32.82
CA THR A 71 9.22 15.98 -32.67
C THR A 71 9.24 16.83 -31.39
N LEU A 72 10.06 16.43 -30.41
CA LEU A 72 10.13 16.95 -29.05
C LEU A 72 11.60 17.08 -28.61
N ASP A 73 11.89 18.12 -27.83
CA ASP A 73 13.21 18.34 -27.23
C ASP A 73 13.34 17.51 -25.92
N PRO A 74 14.36 16.63 -25.80
CA PRO A 74 14.61 15.83 -24.59
C PRO A 74 14.94 16.66 -23.33
N TRP A 75 15.49 17.86 -23.50
CA TRP A 75 15.95 18.71 -22.38
C TRP A 75 14.91 19.75 -21.96
N ASN A 76 13.94 20.03 -22.82
CA ASN A 76 12.84 20.95 -22.56
C ASN A 76 11.54 20.46 -23.21
N VAL A 77 10.87 19.54 -22.52
CA VAL A 77 9.67 18.89 -23.04
C VAL A 77 8.45 19.80 -22.96
N ASP A 78 7.84 20.12 -24.11
CA ASP A 78 6.50 20.72 -24.15
C ASP A 78 5.46 19.67 -23.76
N LEU A 79 5.04 19.72 -22.48
CA LEU A 79 4.07 18.79 -21.91
C LEU A 79 2.70 18.82 -22.62
N ASN A 80 2.28 19.97 -23.18
CA ASN A 80 1.00 20.04 -23.90
C ASN A 80 1.06 19.27 -25.22
N ARG A 81 2.16 19.44 -25.96
CA ARG A 81 2.38 18.71 -27.20
C ARG A 81 2.63 17.23 -26.94
N PHE A 82 3.40 16.93 -25.90
CA PHE A 82 3.67 15.57 -25.44
C PHE A 82 2.37 14.82 -25.11
N ILE A 83 1.47 15.37 -24.27
CA ILE A 83 0.21 14.69 -23.91
C ILE A 83 -0.66 14.41 -25.14
N LYS A 84 -0.72 15.33 -26.11
CA LYS A 84 -1.49 15.14 -27.34
C LYS A 84 -0.95 13.99 -28.19
N LEU A 85 0.36 14.02 -28.48
CA LEU A 85 1.03 13.00 -29.27
C LEU A 85 1.02 11.64 -28.56
N PHE A 86 1.23 11.63 -27.24
CA PHE A 86 1.19 10.43 -26.43
C PHE A 86 -0.20 9.80 -26.45
N LYS A 87 -1.27 10.60 -26.36
CA LYS A 87 -2.66 10.12 -26.46
C LYS A 87 -2.99 9.53 -27.83
N GLU A 88 -2.51 10.15 -28.91
CA GLU A 88 -2.69 9.63 -30.27
C GLU A 88 -2.00 8.28 -30.44
N ARG A 89 -0.72 8.18 -30.02
CA ARG A 89 0.03 6.93 -30.13
C ARG A 89 -0.48 5.84 -29.18
N LEU A 90 -1.00 6.20 -28.01
CA LEU A 90 -1.64 5.27 -27.07
C LEU A 90 -2.92 4.65 -27.64
N ALA A 91 -3.64 5.37 -28.52
CA ALA A 91 -4.86 4.86 -29.14
C ALA A 91 -4.58 3.73 -30.16
N ASP A 92 -3.43 3.80 -30.84
CA ASP A 92 -3.03 2.83 -31.87
C ASP A 92 -2.29 1.62 -31.31
N ALA A 93 -1.91 1.65 -30.03
CA ALA A 93 -1.05 0.65 -29.43
C ALA A 93 -1.82 -0.34 -28.54
N GLU A 94 -1.56 -1.63 -28.74
CA GLU A 94 -2.18 -2.73 -27.99
C GLU A 94 -1.29 -3.22 -26.83
N ASN A 95 -1.91 -3.69 -25.75
CA ASN A 95 -1.26 -4.35 -24.61
C ASN A 95 -0.27 -3.44 -23.82
N ILE A 96 -0.68 -2.19 -23.60
CA ILE A 96 0.04 -1.21 -22.77
C ILE A 96 -0.49 -1.20 -21.33
N ASP A 97 0.40 -0.90 -20.37
CA ASP A 97 0.05 -0.64 -18.99
C ASP A 97 -0.71 0.71 -18.80
N LEU A 98 -2.03 0.66 -19.03
CA LEU A 98 -2.93 1.83 -18.92
C LEU A 98 -2.89 2.51 -17.54
N PRO A 99 -2.88 1.80 -16.39
CA PRO A 99 -2.71 2.42 -15.08
C PRO A 99 -1.48 3.33 -14.96
N THR A 100 -0.33 2.85 -15.44
CA THR A 100 0.93 3.59 -15.38
C THR A 100 0.94 4.76 -16.36
N CYS A 101 0.44 4.58 -17.59
CA CYS A 101 0.27 5.67 -18.55
C CYS A 101 -0.70 6.76 -18.05
N GLY A 102 -1.79 6.38 -17.39
CA GLY A 102 -2.74 7.31 -16.79
C GLY A 102 -2.11 8.16 -15.68
N ARG A 103 -1.21 7.58 -14.88
CA ARG A 103 -0.42 8.33 -13.90
C ARG A 103 0.54 9.31 -14.57
N LEU A 104 1.23 8.91 -15.64
CA LEU A 104 2.12 9.79 -16.39
C LEU A 104 1.37 11.02 -16.90
N ILE A 105 0.17 10.83 -17.48
CA ILE A 105 -0.67 11.96 -17.91
C ILE A 105 -1.06 12.86 -16.73
N ARG A 106 -1.41 12.26 -15.58
CA ARG A 106 -1.75 13.02 -14.36
C ARG A 106 -0.56 13.83 -13.84
N MET A 107 0.65 13.27 -13.84
CA MET A 107 1.85 13.97 -13.39
C MET A 107 2.21 15.12 -14.34
N ALA A 108 2.17 14.88 -15.65
CA ALA A 108 2.36 15.93 -16.65
C ALA A 108 1.35 17.08 -16.44
N TRP A 109 0.09 16.76 -16.12
CA TRP A 109 -0.91 17.77 -15.76
C TRP A 109 -0.58 18.49 -14.43
N GLN A 110 -0.13 17.77 -13.40
CA GLN A 110 0.25 18.39 -12.11
C GLN A 110 1.41 19.38 -12.28
N ILE A 111 2.41 19.04 -13.10
CA ILE A 111 3.53 19.93 -13.40
C ILE A 111 3.04 21.15 -14.19
N LEU A 112 2.23 20.96 -15.24
CA LEU A 112 1.62 22.06 -16.00
C LEU A 112 0.78 22.97 -15.10
N HIS A 113 -0.01 22.39 -14.20
CA HIS A 113 -0.84 23.15 -13.26
C HIS A 113 0.02 23.93 -12.26
N GLY A 114 1.09 23.32 -11.75
CA GLY A 114 2.05 24.00 -10.86
C GLY A 114 2.80 25.13 -11.57
N GLN A 115 3.20 24.94 -12.83
CA GLN A 115 3.79 25.99 -13.64
C GLN A 115 2.81 27.15 -13.85
N ALA A 116 1.55 26.87 -14.19
CA ALA A 116 0.51 27.88 -14.33
C ALA A 116 0.21 28.60 -13.01
N ALA A 117 0.18 27.89 -11.88
CA ALA A 117 -0.03 28.46 -10.56
C ALA A 117 1.12 29.40 -10.16
N ASN A 118 2.38 29.00 -10.39
CA ASN A 118 3.55 29.85 -10.16
C ASN A 118 3.55 31.10 -11.05
N LEU A 119 3.08 30.97 -12.30
CA LEU A 119 2.91 32.13 -13.20
C LEU A 119 1.81 33.07 -12.71
N LEU A 120 0.70 32.52 -12.20
CA LEU A 120 -0.40 33.30 -11.61
C LEU A 120 0.07 34.04 -10.36
N GLU A 121 0.72 33.35 -9.43
CA GLU A 121 1.26 33.94 -8.18
C GLU A 121 2.25 35.07 -8.51
N ARG A 122 3.13 34.89 -9.49
CA ARG A 122 4.01 35.96 -9.95
C ARG A 122 3.25 37.14 -10.57
N ALA A 123 2.19 36.86 -11.34
CA ALA A 123 1.39 37.92 -11.93
C ALA A 123 0.62 38.71 -10.85
N GLU A 124 0.11 38.04 -9.82
CA GLU A 124 -0.56 38.66 -8.67
C GLU A 124 0.42 39.47 -7.81
N ASN A 125 1.64 38.97 -7.60
CA ASN A 125 2.67 39.65 -6.82
C ASN A 125 3.36 40.78 -7.61
N ALA A 126 3.34 40.76 -8.94
CA ALA A 126 3.90 41.84 -9.77
C ALA A 126 3.22 43.20 -9.52
N ASP A 127 1.96 43.20 -9.07
CA ASP A 127 1.23 44.41 -8.67
C ASP A 127 1.49 44.81 -7.20
N GLN A 128 2.02 43.89 -6.36
CA GLN A 128 2.30 44.13 -4.94
C GLN A 128 3.73 44.62 -4.67
N ASP A 129 4.70 44.30 -5.52
CA ASP A 129 6.11 44.74 -5.40
C ASP A 129 6.32 46.25 -5.63
N ILE A 130 5.26 47.02 -5.89
CA ILE A 130 5.31 48.48 -6.08
C ILE A 130 5.28 49.25 -4.75
N ASP A 131 4.88 48.62 -3.63
CA ASP A 131 4.33 49.41 -2.50
C ASP A 131 5.13 49.42 -1.18
N ASP A 132 6.35 48.86 -1.10
CA ASP A 132 7.02 48.70 0.21
C ASP A 132 8.40 49.34 0.41
N ASP A 133 8.85 50.24 -0.49
CA ASP A 133 10.03 51.08 -0.20
C ASP A 133 10.07 52.41 -0.98
N TRP A 134 8.91 53.02 -1.24
CA TRP A 134 8.85 54.44 -1.60
C TRP A 134 8.95 55.31 -0.33
N ASP A 135 10.08 55.18 0.35
CA ASP A 135 10.53 56.17 1.33
C ASP A 135 10.64 57.50 0.58
N TYR A 136 9.60 58.32 0.72
CA TYR A 136 9.41 59.58 0.02
C TYR A 136 10.57 60.53 0.35
N ILE A 137 11.61 60.50 -0.47
CA ILE A 137 12.60 61.56 -0.57
C ILE A 137 12.12 62.49 -1.69
N PRO A 138 11.53 63.67 -1.38
CA PRO A 138 11.16 64.64 -2.40
C PRO A 138 12.42 65.29 -2.99
N SER A 139 13.07 64.57 -3.90
CA SER A 139 14.14 65.07 -4.77
C SER A 139 13.62 65.37 -6.19
N TRP A 140 12.55 64.70 -6.62
CA TRP A 140 11.87 64.87 -7.92
C TRP A 140 11.10 66.19 -8.11
N GLN A 141 11.21 67.15 -7.19
CA GLN A 141 10.62 68.48 -7.36
C GLN A 141 11.66 69.54 -7.75
N THR A 142 12.95 69.20 -7.87
CA THR A 142 13.98 70.27 -7.91
C THR A 142 14.82 70.33 -9.17
N GLU A 143 14.95 69.25 -9.96
CA GLU A 143 15.72 69.29 -11.21
C GLU A 143 15.02 68.43 -12.27
N TYR A 144 14.08 69.04 -13.02
CA TYR A 144 13.68 68.48 -14.31
C TYR A 144 14.78 68.82 -15.31
N ASP A 145 15.38 67.82 -15.93
CA ASP A 145 16.19 68.05 -17.13
C ASP A 145 15.26 68.45 -18.29
N ASP A 146 15.71 69.34 -19.17
CA ASP A 146 14.94 69.79 -20.33
C ASP A 146 14.57 68.60 -21.24
N ASP A 147 15.43 67.58 -21.28
CA ASP A 147 15.21 66.34 -22.03
C ASP A 147 14.06 65.48 -21.43
N ASP A 148 13.94 65.42 -20.11
CA ASP A 148 12.86 64.70 -19.41
C ASP A 148 11.51 65.39 -19.58
N PHE A 149 11.50 66.72 -19.56
CA PHE A 149 10.32 67.52 -19.86
C PHE A 149 9.88 67.34 -21.33
N HIS A 150 10.85 67.27 -22.25
CA HIS A 150 10.57 67.04 -23.67
C HIS A 150 9.98 65.64 -23.91
N PHE A 151 10.51 64.60 -23.25
CA PHE A 151 9.99 63.23 -23.34
C PHE A 151 8.56 63.11 -22.82
N THR A 152 8.28 63.62 -21.62
CA THR A 152 6.93 63.56 -21.04
C THR A 152 5.91 64.34 -21.88
N THR A 153 6.30 65.49 -22.42
CA THR A 153 5.45 66.32 -23.29
C THR A 153 5.16 65.63 -24.63
N THR A 154 6.15 64.99 -25.26
CA THR A 154 5.96 64.24 -26.51
C THR A 154 5.09 63.00 -26.33
N VAL A 155 5.20 62.32 -25.18
CA VAL A 155 4.30 61.21 -24.80
C VAL A 155 2.88 61.71 -24.56
N LEU A 156 2.69 62.81 -23.81
CA LEU A 156 1.38 63.41 -23.52
C LEU A 156 0.70 64.01 -24.76
N ALA A 157 1.48 64.57 -25.68
CA ALA A 157 1.00 65.09 -26.96
C ALA A 157 0.69 63.97 -27.97
N GLY A 158 1.06 62.72 -27.66
CA GLY A 158 0.82 61.55 -28.51
C GLY A 158 1.77 61.44 -29.70
N GLU A 159 2.85 62.24 -29.76
CA GLU A 159 3.83 62.24 -30.85
C GLU A 159 4.81 61.06 -30.76
N ALA A 160 4.96 60.46 -29.58
CA ALA A 160 5.81 59.29 -29.35
C ALA A 160 5.07 57.93 -29.47
N SER A 161 3.86 57.90 -30.03
CA SER A 161 3.01 56.70 -30.07
C SER A 161 3.63 55.50 -30.80
N ASP A 162 4.52 55.76 -31.76
CA ASP A 162 5.14 54.73 -32.60
C ASP A 162 6.39 54.09 -31.95
N GLU A 163 7.05 54.78 -31.02
CA GLU A 163 8.30 54.34 -30.37
C GLU A 163 8.04 53.68 -29.00
N LEU A 164 6.97 54.08 -28.31
CA LEU A 164 6.58 53.56 -26.99
C LEU A 164 6.38 52.03 -26.96
N PRO A 165 5.74 51.37 -27.95
CA PRO A 165 5.57 49.92 -27.91
C PRO A 165 6.90 49.17 -27.84
N GLY A 166 7.95 49.65 -28.52
CA GLY A 166 9.29 49.04 -28.50
C GLY A 166 10.06 49.28 -27.20
N LEU A 167 9.80 50.40 -26.51
CA LEU A 167 10.41 50.72 -25.21
C LEU A 167 9.92 49.80 -24.09
N PHE A 168 8.63 49.42 -24.12
CA PHE A 168 8.03 48.50 -23.14
C PHE A 168 8.20 47.02 -23.48
N ASP A 169 8.62 46.70 -24.70
CA ASP A 169 8.93 45.33 -25.15
C ASP A 169 10.23 44.78 -24.54
N GLY A 170 11.04 45.64 -23.90
CA GLY A 170 12.28 45.28 -23.21
C GLY A 170 12.11 44.53 -21.88
N ARG A 171 10.87 44.27 -21.42
CA ARG A 171 10.66 43.38 -20.27
C ARG A 171 10.91 41.95 -20.71
N ILE A 172 12.17 41.52 -20.62
CA ILE A 172 12.60 40.12 -20.79
C ILE A 172 11.71 39.26 -19.88
N LYS A 173 10.65 38.69 -20.44
CA LYS A 173 9.86 37.65 -19.81
C LYS A 173 10.80 36.45 -19.72
N ARG A 174 11.45 36.27 -18.57
CA ARG A 174 12.16 35.02 -18.29
C ARG A 174 11.08 33.94 -18.32
N ASP A 175 11.15 33.05 -19.30
CA ASP A 175 10.16 31.98 -19.43
C ASP A 175 10.24 31.14 -18.15
N GLY A 176 9.14 31.14 -17.41
CA GLY A 176 9.16 30.92 -15.97
C GLY A 176 9.00 29.46 -15.62
N GLY A 177 10.09 28.68 -15.61
CA GLY A 177 10.10 27.34 -15.03
C GLY A 177 11.39 26.59 -15.30
N ARG A 178 11.79 25.68 -14.40
CA ARG A 178 12.78 24.65 -14.73
C ARG A 178 12.19 23.81 -15.87
N PRO A 179 12.89 23.62 -16.99
CA PRO A 179 12.40 22.78 -18.07
C PRO A 179 12.28 21.33 -17.57
N VAL A 180 11.21 20.65 -17.97
CA VAL A 180 11.03 19.23 -17.65
C VAL A 180 11.86 18.42 -18.64
N THR A 181 12.68 17.51 -18.12
CA THR A 181 13.55 16.67 -18.96
C THR A 181 12.93 15.29 -19.20
N LEU A 182 13.38 14.61 -20.25
CA LEU A 182 13.00 13.22 -20.53
C LEU A 182 13.38 12.29 -19.37
N ALA A 183 14.53 12.53 -18.73
CA ALA A 183 14.99 11.79 -17.55
C ALA A 183 13.97 11.88 -16.39
N GLU A 184 13.39 13.07 -16.17
CA GLU A 184 12.35 13.26 -15.16
C GLU A 184 11.07 12.51 -15.53
N LEU A 185 10.65 12.54 -16.80
CA LEU A 185 9.47 11.81 -17.26
C LEU A 185 9.64 10.28 -17.11
N LEU A 186 10.80 9.74 -17.47
CA LEU A 186 11.09 8.31 -17.34
C LEU A 186 11.23 7.87 -15.87
N SER A 187 11.82 8.71 -15.03
CA SER A 187 11.90 8.46 -13.58
C SER A 187 10.52 8.44 -12.94
N CYS A 188 9.67 9.41 -13.29
CA CYS A 188 8.28 9.45 -12.83
C CYS A 188 7.47 8.25 -13.34
N LEU A 189 7.73 7.80 -14.58
CA LEU A 189 7.09 6.61 -15.13
C LEU A 189 7.45 5.34 -14.33
N SER A 190 8.71 5.19 -13.92
CA SER A 190 9.15 4.10 -13.03
C SER A 190 8.42 4.12 -11.69
N GLU A 191 8.38 5.28 -11.04
CA GLU A 191 7.73 5.44 -9.74
C GLU A 191 6.23 5.12 -9.82
N ALA A 192 5.58 5.53 -10.90
CA ALA A 192 4.18 5.22 -11.16
C ALA A 192 3.92 3.71 -11.29
N HIS A 193 4.84 2.98 -11.94
CA HIS A 193 4.79 1.53 -12.11
C HIS A 193 5.02 0.80 -10.79
N ASP A 194 6.06 1.17 -10.05
CA ASP A 194 6.39 0.54 -8.76
C ASP A 194 5.22 0.63 -7.78
N ASP A 195 4.59 1.81 -7.69
CA ASP A 195 3.41 1.98 -6.85
C ASP A 195 2.19 1.17 -7.36
N ALA A 196 2.05 1.01 -8.67
CA ALA A 196 0.95 0.25 -9.26
C ALA A 196 1.10 -1.25 -8.93
N GLU A 197 2.32 -1.77 -9.05
CA GLU A 197 2.69 -3.12 -8.63
C GLU A 197 2.49 -3.33 -7.12
N GLU A 198 2.93 -2.37 -6.30
CA GLU A 198 2.75 -2.45 -4.86
C GLU A 198 1.26 -2.48 -4.47
N ARG A 199 0.42 -1.70 -5.16
CA ARG A 199 -1.05 -1.77 -4.97
C ARG A 199 -1.62 -3.11 -5.39
N ARG A 200 -1.19 -3.67 -6.52
CA ARG A 200 -1.63 -4.99 -6.99
C ARG A 200 -1.32 -6.06 -5.95
N LEU A 201 -0.11 -6.03 -5.38
CA LEU A 201 0.32 -6.96 -4.34
C LEU A 201 -0.49 -6.79 -3.04
N ARG A 202 -0.78 -5.54 -2.64
CA ARG A 202 -1.64 -5.28 -1.48
C ARG A 202 -3.06 -5.77 -1.70
N GLU A 203 -3.61 -5.61 -2.89
CA GLU A 203 -4.96 -6.06 -3.21
C GLU A 203 -5.06 -7.60 -3.22
N SER A 204 -4.07 -8.30 -3.80
CA SER A 204 -4.03 -9.77 -3.74
C SER A 204 -3.94 -10.26 -2.30
N ALA A 205 -3.07 -9.64 -1.49
CA ALA A 205 -2.95 -9.97 -0.07
C ALA A 205 -4.25 -9.71 0.71
N ARG A 206 -4.97 -8.61 0.40
CA ARG A 206 -6.29 -8.33 1.01
C ARG A 206 -7.33 -9.39 0.65
N VAL A 207 -7.32 -9.88 -0.59
CA VAL A 207 -8.26 -10.93 -1.04
C VAL A 207 -7.96 -12.26 -0.35
N GLU A 208 -6.69 -12.65 -0.28
CA GLU A 208 -6.24 -13.86 0.43
C GLU A 208 -6.59 -13.79 1.91
N TYR A 209 -6.24 -12.69 2.58
CA TYR A 209 -6.57 -12.47 3.98
C TYR A 209 -8.09 -12.51 4.23
N ALA A 210 -8.90 -11.92 3.34
CA ALA A 210 -10.35 -11.98 3.45
C ALA A 210 -10.89 -13.41 3.33
N LEU A 211 -10.26 -14.27 2.53
CA LEU A 211 -10.61 -15.69 2.43
C LEU A 211 -10.23 -16.45 3.71
N GLU A 212 -9.03 -16.21 4.24
CA GLU A 212 -8.55 -16.79 5.49
C GLU A 212 -9.45 -16.43 6.67
N VAL A 213 -9.81 -15.15 6.82
CA VAL A 213 -10.71 -14.67 7.87
C VAL A 213 -12.09 -15.33 7.74
N LYS A 214 -12.63 -15.47 6.53
CA LYS A 214 -13.90 -16.18 6.32
C LYS A 214 -13.83 -17.64 6.77
N ASN A 215 -12.74 -18.33 6.43
CA ASN A 215 -12.52 -19.72 6.86
C ASN A 215 -12.38 -19.83 8.39
N ALA A 216 -11.65 -18.90 9.01
CA ALA A 216 -11.51 -18.85 10.47
C ALA A 216 -12.86 -18.63 11.16
N ILE A 217 -13.68 -17.68 10.68
CA ILE A 217 -15.03 -17.43 11.23
C ILE A 217 -15.94 -18.64 11.06
N ALA A 218 -15.88 -19.33 9.91
CA ALA A 218 -16.67 -20.55 9.67
C ALA A 218 -16.30 -21.66 10.67
N ASN A 219 -15.01 -21.86 10.94
CA ASN A 219 -14.53 -22.83 11.93
C ASN A 219 -14.98 -22.47 13.36
N VAL A 220 -14.94 -21.19 13.73
CA VAL A 220 -15.42 -20.72 15.05
C VAL A 220 -16.92 -20.96 15.19
N LYS A 221 -17.73 -20.66 14.17
CA LYS A 221 -19.18 -20.89 14.21
C LYS A 221 -19.53 -22.38 14.34
N GLY A 222 -18.73 -23.28 13.77
CA GLY A 222 -18.88 -24.73 13.93
C GLY A 222 -18.61 -25.22 15.35
N ARG A 223 -17.58 -24.68 16.03
CA ARG A 223 -17.21 -25.06 17.41
C ARG A 223 -18.19 -24.52 18.46
N VAL A 224 -18.73 -23.32 18.27
CA VAL A 224 -19.67 -22.69 19.24
C VAL A 224 -21.02 -23.43 19.34
N HIS A 225 -21.44 -24.16 18.30
CA HIS A 225 -22.67 -24.99 18.38
C HIS A 225 -22.42 -26.39 19.01
N GLN A 226 -21.20 -26.72 19.43
CA GLN A 226 -20.85 -28.02 20.02
C GLN A 226 -20.46 -27.97 21.52
N GLU A 227 -20.24 -26.81 22.13
CA GLU A 227 -19.97 -26.71 23.57
C GLU A 227 -21.27 -26.80 24.40
N ASN A 228 -21.82 -28.01 24.54
CA ASN A 228 -22.83 -28.29 25.56
C ASN A 228 -22.15 -28.73 26.85
N LEU A 229 -21.65 -27.75 27.61
CA LEU A 229 -20.89 -27.95 28.85
C LEU A 229 -21.59 -28.91 29.84
N GLU A 230 -22.92 -28.92 29.89
CA GLU A 230 -23.67 -29.77 30.81
C GLU A 230 -23.66 -31.24 30.38
N GLU A 231 -23.75 -31.50 29.06
CA GLU A 231 -23.58 -32.85 28.51
C GLU A 231 -22.14 -33.35 28.67
N GLU A 232 -21.16 -32.47 28.50
CA GLU A 232 -19.74 -32.77 28.72
C GLU A 232 -19.43 -33.14 30.18
N ILE A 233 -19.99 -32.41 31.14
CA ILE A 233 -19.88 -32.71 32.57
C ILE A 233 -20.48 -34.08 32.87
N ARG A 234 -21.68 -34.36 32.33
CA ARG A 234 -22.36 -35.66 32.49
C ARG A 234 -21.57 -36.81 31.86
N ALA A 235 -20.99 -36.59 30.67
CA ALA A 235 -20.18 -37.58 29.97
C ALA A 235 -18.86 -37.87 30.69
N THR A 236 -18.24 -36.84 31.30
CA THR A 236 -17.05 -36.98 32.12
C THR A 236 -17.35 -37.77 33.39
N TRP A 237 -18.46 -37.48 34.08
CA TRP A 237 -18.90 -38.24 35.26
C TRP A 237 -19.19 -39.72 34.94
N ALA A 238 -19.89 -39.99 33.84
CA ALA A 238 -20.15 -41.36 33.39
C ALA A 238 -18.83 -42.10 33.09
N SER A 239 -17.87 -41.42 32.49
CA SER A 239 -16.54 -42.00 32.19
C SER A 239 -15.74 -42.31 33.46
N ILE A 240 -15.84 -41.49 34.50
CA ILE A 240 -15.27 -41.76 35.84
C ILE A 240 -15.88 -43.03 36.44
N ARG A 241 -17.21 -43.17 36.41
CA ARG A 241 -17.88 -44.35 36.95
C ARG A 241 -17.61 -45.63 36.21
N GLU A 242 -17.51 -45.56 34.88
CA GLU A 242 -17.13 -46.73 34.10
C GLU A 242 -15.67 -47.16 34.37
N LEU A 243 -14.79 -46.22 34.78
CA LEU A 243 -13.40 -46.54 35.17
C LEU A 243 -13.31 -47.03 36.61
N SER A 244 -14.20 -46.57 37.49
CA SER A 244 -14.23 -46.90 38.91
C SER A 244 -15.65 -47.15 39.40
N PRO A 245 -16.17 -48.38 39.20
CA PRO A 245 -17.52 -48.75 39.63
C PRO A 245 -17.65 -48.87 41.15
N GLU A 246 -16.55 -49.09 41.88
CA GLU A 246 -16.53 -49.23 43.34
C GLU A 246 -16.15 -47.92 44.08
N GLY A 247 -15.91 -46.81 43.37
CA GLY A 247 -15.56 -45.52 43.97
C GLY A 247 -14.08 -45.36 44.36
N GLU A 248 -13.20 -46.17 43.79
CA GLU A 248 -11.75 -46.00 43.87
C GLU A 248 -11.28 -44.72 43.15
N PRO A 249 -10.18 -44.08 43.60
CA PRO A 249 -9.61 -42.91 42.93
C PRO A 249 -9.11 -43.22 41.52
N VAL A 250 -9.48 -42.38 40.54
CA VAL A 250 -9.02 -42.46 39.15
C VAL A 250 -8.15 -41.25 38.80
N THR A 251 -7.19 -41.40 37.89
CA THR A 251 -6.37 -40.28 37.44
C THR A 251 -7.09 -39.45 36.37
N VAL A 252 -6.91 -38.13 36.36
CA VAL A 252 -7.48 -37.26 35.30
C VAL A 252 -7.01 -37.74 33.92
N LYS A 253 -5.76 -38.22 33.82
CA LYS A 253 -5.19 -38.76 32.59
C LYS A 253 -5.96 -39.97 32.04
N SER A 254 -6.43 -40.89 32.90
CA SER A 254 -7.20 -42.04 32.43
C SER A 254 -8.60 -41.63 31.95
N VAL A 255 -9.18 -40.60 32.58
CA VAL A 255 -10.45 -40.00 32.16
C VAL A 255 -10.30 -39.30 30.80
N THR A 256 -9.23 -38.54 30.58
CA THR A 256 -8.99 -37.85 29.29
C THR A 256 -8.71 -38.84 28.16
N GLU A 257 -7.96 -39.92 28.41
CA GLU A 257 -7.74 -41.00 27.43
C GLU A 257 -9.07 -41.66 27.02
N LYS A 258 -10.00 -41.81 27.97
CA LYS A 258 -11.32 -42.37 27.71
C LYS A 258 -12.22 -41.43 26.93
N LEU A 259 -12.17 -40.13 27.23
CA LEU A 259 -12.88 -39.10 26.44
C LEU A 259 -12.31 -39.00 25.02
N LYS A 260 -10.99 -39.12 24.85
CA LYS A 260 -10.34 -39.20 23.54
C LYS A 260 -10.86 -40.39 22.73
N ALA A 261 -10.96 -41.58 23.35
CA ALA A 261 -11.51 -42.76 22.68
C ALA A 261 -12.97 -42.54 22.23
N LYS A 262 -13.81 -41.95 23.09
CA LYS A 262 -15.20 -41.59 22.75
C LYS A 262 -15.28 -40.55 21.62
N GLY A 263 -14.37 -39.59 21.57
CA GLY A 263 -14.28 -38.60 20.49
C GLY A 263 -13.87 -39.22 19.14
N ILE A 264 -12.94 -40.17 19.15
CA ILE A 264 -12.55 -40.93 17.95
C ILE A 264 -13.73 -41.76 17.43
N ASP A 265 -14.46 -42.44 18.32
CA ASP A 265 -15.66 -43.20 17.95
C ASP A 265 -16.78 -42.32 17.38
N ALA A 266 -16.85 -41.05 17.81
CA ALA A 266 -17.76 -40.03 17.28
C ALA A 266 -17.30 -39.45 15.91
N GLY A 267 -16.16 -39.90 15.38
CA GLY A 267 -15.65 -39.52 14.06
C GLY A 267 -14.70 -38.31 14.06
N TRP A 268 -14.18 -37.90 15.22
CA TRP A 268 -13.20 -36.81 15.29
C TRP A 268 -11.82 -37.27 14.84
N LYS A 269 -11.01 -36.34 14.33
CA LYS A 269 -9.61 -36.63 14.02
C LYS A 269 -8.85 -36.92 15.33
N PRO A 270 -7.85 -37.80 15.31
CA PRO A 270 -7.15 -38.21 16.52
C PRO A 270 -6.42 -37.06 17.25
N GLU A 271 -5.92 -36.06 16.52
CA GLU A 271 -5.30 -34.86 17.09
C GLU A 271 -6.33 -33.93 17.76
N ASP A 272 -7.46 -33.70 17.07
CA ASP A 272 -8.56 -32.88 17.60
C ASP A 272 -9.20 -33.53 18.83
N ALA A 273 -9.37 -34.86 18.83
CA ALA A 273 -9.92 -35.62 19.94
C ALA A 273 -9.03 -35.64 21.18
N GLU A 274 -7.70 -35.56 21.01
CA GLU A 274 -6.77 -35.46 22.13
C GLU A 274 -6.81 -34.09 22.79
N ALA A 275 -6.80 -33.02 21.98
CA ALA A 275 -6.87 -31.65 22.47
C ALA A 275 -8.21 -31.38 23.17
N GLU A 276 -9.33 -31.72 22.53
CA GLU A 276 -10.67 -31.56 23.10
C GLU A 276 -10.87 -32.44 24.33
N GLY A 277 -10.50 -33.73 24.27
CA GLY A 277 -10.65 -34.65 25.41
C GLY A 277 -9.86 -34.21 26.65
N GLY A 278 -8.69 -33.60 26.45
CA GLY A 278 -7.90 -32.99 27.52
C GLY A 278 -8.57 -31.77 28.15
N ILE A 279 -9.04 -30.83 27.33
CA ILE A 279 -9.69 -29.60 27.80
C ILE A 279 -11.01 -29.93 28.48
N VAL A 280 -11.89 -30.69 27.81
CA VAL A 280 -13.20 -31.08 28.33
C VAL A 280 -13.06 -31.89 29.62
N GLY A 281 -12.15 -32.86 29.66
CA GLY A 281 -11.91 -33.69 30.84
C GLY A 281 -11.44 -32.86 32.05
N PHE A 282 -10.52 -31.92 31.84
CA PHE A 282 -10.01 -31.07 32.91
C PHE A 282 -11.03 -30.04 33.40
N VAL A 283 -11.68 -29.32 32.48
CA VAL A 283 -12.71 -28.33 32.82
C VAL A 283 -13.90 -28.99 33.51
N SER A 284 -14.38 -30.13 32.98
CA SER A 284 -15.47 -30.89 33.59
C SER A 284 -15.10 -31.44 34.96
N ALA A 285 -13.87 -31.92 35.17
CA ALA A 285 -13.39 -32.36 36.48
C ALA A 285 -13.41 -31.25 37.53
N LEU A 286 -13.03 -30.02 37.14
CA LEU A 286 -13.11 -28.85 38.01
C LEU A 286 -14.56 -28.51 38.36
N PHE A 287 -15.48 -28.56 37.40
CA PHE A 287 -16.91 -28.32 37.65
C PHE A 287 -17.54 -29.40 38.54
N LEU A 288 -17.20 -30.67 38.33
CA LEU A 288 -17.65 -31.79 39.16
C LEU A 288 -17.17 -31.62 40.61
N THR A 289 -15.92 -31.19 40.79
CA THR A 289 -15.36 -30.92 42.11
C THR A 289 -16.01 -29.70 42.77
N HIS A 290 -16.16 -28.60 42.04
CA HIS A 290 -16.79 -27.38 42.54
C HIS A 290 -18.25 -27.61 42.98
N ARG A 291 -18.99 -28.43 42.23
CA ARG A 291 -20.38 -28.78 42.58
C ARG A 291 -20.47 -29.89 43.64
N GLY A 292 -19.36 -30.51 44.05
CA GLY A 292 -19.31 -31.50 45.13
C GLY A 292 -19.62 -32.95 44.71
N TYR A 293 -19.60 -33.26 43.41
CA TYR A 293 -19.76 -34.63 42.91
C TYR A 293 -18.50 -35.47 43.17
N THR A 294 -17.34 -34.87 42.96
CA THR A 294 -16.04 -35.55 43.07
C THR A 294 -15.11 -34.81 44.03
N ASP A 295 -14.13 -35.51 44.59
CA ASP A 295 -12.96 -34.87 45.20
C ASP A 295 -11.78 -34.87 44.24
N ILE A 296 -10.87 -33.90 44.40
CA ILE A 296 -9.65 -33.77 43.60
C ILE A 296 -8.44 -33.55 44.49
N TRP A 297 -7.37 -34.31 44.26
CA TRP A 297 -6.10 -34.10 44.96
C TRP A 297 -4.91 -34.51 44.11
N GLN A 298 -3.73 -34.00 44.47
CA GLN A 298 -2.46 -34.32 43.83
C GLN A 298 -1.46 -34.70 44.91
N THR A 299 -0.79 -35.84 44.74
CA THR A 299 0.15 -36.37 45.76
C THR A 299 1.50 -35.65 45.71
N GLU A 300 2.01 -35.34 44.51
CA GLU A 300 3.30 -34.66 44.31
C GLU A 300 3.10 -33.37 43.51
N TYR A 301 3.20 -32.22 44.15
CA TYR A 301 3.08 -30.92 43.48
C TYR A 301 4.44 -30.45 42.93
N PRO A 302 4.54 -29.92 41.69
CA PRO A 302 3.48 -29.72 40.70
C PRO A 302 3.36 -30.85 39.65
N ASN A 303 4.26 -31.84 39.65
CA ASN A 303 4.46 -32.76 38.52
C ASN A 303 3.82 -34.16 38.70
N GLY A 304 3.06 -34.39 39.76
CA GLY A 304 2.42 -35.67 40.05
C GLY A 304 1.04 -35.84 39.39
N ASP A 305 0.53 -37.06 39.36
CA ASP A 305 -0.79 -37.33 38.83
C ASP A 305 -1.89 -36.69 39.68
N ILE A 306 -2.91 -36.16 39.01
CA ILE A 306 -4.11 -35.60 39.63
C ILE A 306 -5.15 -36.73 39.73
N PHE A 307 -5.65 -36.95 40.95
CA PHE A 307 -6.64 -37.97 41.25
C PHE A 307 -8.03 -37.34 41.41
N LEU A 308 -9.04 -38.06 40.95
CA LEU A 308 -10.46 -37.78 41.09
C LEU A 308 -11.15 -38.96 41.76
N GLN A 309 -12.04 -38.70 42.71
CA GLN A 309 -12.85 -39.74 43.35
C GLN A 309 -14.31 -39.33 43.45
N ASP A 310 -15.22 -40.24 43.10
CA ASP A 310 -16.67 -40.05 43.27
C ASP A 310 -17.01 -40.07 44.78
N LYS A 311 -17.64 -39.00 45.28
CA LYS A 311 -18.08 -38.91 46.69
C LYS A 311 -19.38 -39.68 46.94
N TRP A 312 -20.11 -40.04 45.90
CA TRP A 312 -21.49 -40.52 45.97
C TRP A 312 -21.68 -41.85 45.22
N PRO A 313 -20.92 -42.91 45.53
CA PRO A 313 -21.04 -44.20 44.85
C PRO A 313 -22.42 -44.88 45.07
N GLU A 314 -23.16 -44.47 46.10
CA GLU A 314 -24.46 -45.05 46.48
C GLU A 314 -25.61 -44.67 45.53
N PHE A 315 -25.50 -43.52 44.83
CA PHE A 315 -26.54 -43.05 43.92
C PHE A 315 -26.33 -43.61 42.52
N GLY A 316 -27.37 -44.05 41.80
CA GLY A 316 -27.23 -44.67 40.47
C GLY A 316 -27.06 -43.69 39.30
N THR A 317 -27.51 -42.45 39.44
CA THR A 317 -27.64 -41.47 38.34
C THR A 317 -27.13 -40.08 38.74
N PHE A 318 -26.60 -39.37 37.75
CA PHE A 318 -26.11 -37.99 37.90
C PHE A 318 -27.19 -37.03 38.43
N ASP A 319 -28.41 -37.15 37.90
CA ASP A 319 -29.53 -36.28 38.29
C ASP A 319 -29.96 -36.52 39.76
N ALA A 320 -29.87 -37.76 40.25
CA ALA A 320 -30.18 -38.09 41.66
C ALA A 320 -29.14 -37.49 42.64
N ILE A 321 -27.87 -37.42 42.23
CA ILE A 321 -26.83 -36.74 43.03
C ILE A 321 -27.05 -35.22 42.96
N THR A 322 -27.48 -34.70 41.81
CA THR A 322 -27.81 -33.28 41.63
C THR A 322 -28.92 -32.86 42.58
N GLU A 323 -30.01 -33.63 42.67
CA GLU A 323 -31.12 -33.41 43.61
C GLU A 323 -30.69 -33.51 45.07
N HIS A 324 -29.70 -34.37 45.39
CA HIS A 324 -29.19 -34.53 46.74
C HIS A 324 -28.27 -33.36 47.16
N LEU A 325 -27.43 -32.87 46.25
CA LEU A 325 -26.48 -31.77 46.48
C LEU A 325 -27.14 -30.38 46.40
N ALA A 326 -28.19 -30.26 45.59
CA ALA A 326 -29.01 -29.07 45.45
C ALA A 326 -30.48 -29.44 45.66
N PRO A 327 -30.91 -29.73 46.90
CA PRO A 327 -32.34 -29.83 47.18
C PRO A 327 -32.94 -28.47 46.80
N GLU A 328 -33.92 -28.46 45.90
CA GLU A 328 -34.58 -27.25 45.46
C GLU A 328 -34.83 -26.32 46.66
N VAL A 329 -34.35 -25.09 46.57
CA VAL A 329 -34.96 -23.99 47.31
C VAL A 329 -36.36 -23.85 46.72
N MET A 330 -37.30 -24.64 47.24
CA MET A 330 -38.72 -24.40 47.08
C MET A 330 -39.02 -23.07 47.78
N ALA A 331 -39.04 -21.99 47.00
CA ALA A 331 -39.63 -20.69 47.35
C ALA A 331 -40.30 -20.08 46.12
#